data_AF-A0A7J3TVN0-F1
#
_entry.id   AF-A0A7J3TVN0-F1
#
_cell.length_a   1.000
_cell.length_b   1.000
_cell.length_c   1.000
_cell.angle_alpha   90.00
_cell.angle_beta   90.00
_cell.angle_gamma   90.00
#
_symmetry.space_group_name_H-M   'P 1'
#
loop_
_entity.id
_entity.type
_entity.pdbx_description
1 polymer ?
#
loop_
_entity_poly.entity_id
_entity_poly.type
_entity_poly.pdbx_seq_one_letter_code
_entity_poly.pdbx_strand_id
1 'polypeptide(L)'
;NGKVVGVAVFDNPGNFRHPTYWHVRAYGLFAANPFGISYFEGDRSLNGSLIVGENDSLRFKYRILVHLGAINPNFLNDLYTDYCRIGG
;
A
#
# COMPACT_ATOMS: atom_id res chain seq x y z
N ASN A 1 7.47 24.45 14.49
CA ASN A 1 8.75 24.77 13.81
C ASN A 1 8.72 24.60 12.28
N GLY A 2 7.56 24.63 11.60
CA GLY A 2 7.48 24.73 10.12
C GLY A 2 8.27 23.72 9.29
N LYS A 3 8.65 22.57 9.87
CA LYS A 3 9.52 21.60 9.18
C LYS A 3 8.71 20.80 8.18
N VAL A 4 9.27 20.61 6.99
CA VAL A 4 8.75 19.62 6.03
C VAL A 4 8.96 18.24 6.63
N VAL A 5 7.89 17.46 6.66
CA VAL A 5 7.88 16.06 7.07
C VAL A 5 7.08 15.27 6.04
N GLY A 6 7.44 14.01 5.83
CA GLY A 6 6.73 13.15 4.91
C GLY A 6 6.56 11.75 5.46
N VAL A 7 5.53 11.09 4.94
CA VAL A 7 5.23 9.68 5.21
C VAL A 7 5.07 8.99 3.87
N ALA A 8 5.73 7.84 3.70
CA ALA A 8 5.51 6.94 2.58
C ALA A 8 5.08 5.57 3.11
N VAL A 9 4.14 4.94 2.41
CA VAL A 9 3.69 3.58 2.70
C VAL A 9 4.05 2.71 1.51
N PHE A 10 4.79 1.63 1.78
CA PHE A 10 5.21 0.65 0.77
C PHE A 10 4.32 -0.57 0.85
N ASP A 11 3.75 -0.93 -0.29
CA ASP A 11 2.94 -2.14 -0.48
C ASP A 11 3.82 -3.25 -1.07
N ASN A 12 3.93 -4.37 -0.35
CA ASN A 12 4.80 -5.47 -0.75
C ASN A 12 4.24 -6.20 -1.97
N PRO A 13 5.06 -6.60 -2.95
CA PRO A 13 4.62 -7.35 -4.12
C PRO A 13 3.92 -8.68 -3.83
N GLY A 14 4.17 -9.27 -2.66
CA GLY A 14 3.49 -10.49 -2.21
C GLY A 14 2.10 -10.26 -1.61
N ASN A 15 1.62 -9.02 -1.53
CA ASN A 15 0.28 -8.74 -1.04
C ASN A 15 -0.78 -9.12 -2.07
N PHE A 16 -1.93 -9.55 -1.58
CA PHE A 16 -3.06 -9.87 -2.44
C PHE A 16 -3.48 -8.65 -3.27
N ARG A 17 -3.56 -8.84 -4.60
CA ARG A 17 -3.87 -7.81 -5.61
C ARG A 17 -2.90 -6.62 -5.58
N HIS A 18 -1.60 -6.88 -5.46
CA HIS A 18 -0.56 -5.90 -5.69
C HIS A 18 -0.32 -5.66 -7.21
N PRO A 19 -0.07 -4.40 -7.64
CA PRO A 19 -0.33 -3.16 -6.91
C PRO A 19 -1.83 -2.96 -6.72
N THR A 20 -2.22 -2.39 -5.59
CA THR A 20 -3.63 -2.21 -5.23
C THR A 20 -4.11 -0.77 -5.39
N TYR A 21 -5.43 -0.56 -5.37
CA TYR A 21 -6.01 0.77 -5.32
C TYR A 21 -5.73 1.45 -3.98
N TRP A 22 -5.53 2.77 -4.02
CA TRP A 22 -5.31 3.58 -2.83
C TRP A 22 -6.40 4.63 -2.68
N HIS A 23 -6.96 4.71 -1.47
CA HIS A 23 -7.84 5.77 -1.05
C HIS A 23 -7.07 6.71 -0.12
N VAL A 24 -6.61 7.84 -0.67
CA VAL A 24 -5.85 8.85 0.08
C VAL A 24 -6.69 10.12 0.28
N ARG A 25 -6.54 10.77 1.43
CA ARG A 25 -7.21 12.06 1.75
C ARG A 25 -6.26 13.04 2.41
N ALA A 26 -6.52 14.34 2.19
CA ALA A 26 -5.69 15.45 2.66
C ALA A 26 -5.56 15.54 4.20
N TYR A 27 -6.46 14.91 4.94
CA TYR A 27 -6.41 14.84 6.42
C TYR A 27 -5.53 13.70 6.96
N GLY A 28 -4.71 13.07 6.11
CA GLY A 28 -3.73 12.05 6.52
C GLY A 28 -4.26 10.61 6.51
N LEU A 29 -5.38 10.34 5.83
CA LEU A 29 -5.82 8.96 5.58
C LEU A 29 -5.09 8.37 4.37
N PHE A 30 -4.52 7.18 4.57
CA PHE A 30 -3.96 6.33 3.52
C PHE A 30 -4.53 4.92 3.70
N ALA A 31 -5.31 4.45 2.74
CA ALA A 31 -5.88 3.10 2.78
C ALA A 31 -5.59 2.36 1.47
N ALA A 32 -4.79 1.30 1.57
CA ALA A 32 -4.67 0.29 0.52
C ALA A 32 -5.97 -0.52 0.48
N ASN A 33 -6.59 -0.66 -0.69
CA ASN A 33 -7.89 -1.29 -0.83
C ASN A 33 -7.92 -2.31 -1.99
N PRO A 34 -7.47 -3.55 -1.73
CA PRO A 34 -7.52 -4.63 -2.72
C PRO A 34 -8.93 -5.18 -2.95
N PHE A 35 -9.95 -4.68 -2.25
CA PHE A 35 -11.32 -5.21 -2.33
C PHE A 35 -12.28 -4.27 -3.06
N GLY A 36 -11.93 -2.99 -3.22
CA GLY A 36 -12.82 -1.94 -3.70
C GLY A 36 -12.98 -1.86 -5.22
N ILE A 37 -12.68 -2.91 -5.98
CA ILE A 37 -12.60 -2.87 -7.46
C ILE A 37 -13.86 -2.29 -8.11
N SER A 38 -15.06 -2.65 -7.64
CA SER A 38 -16.32 -2.12 -8.18
C SER A 38 -16.49 -0.62 -7.96
N TYR A 39 -15.92 -0.09 -6.87
CA TYR A 39 -15.95 1.34 -6.59
C TYR A 39 -14.90 2.08 -7.43
N PHE A 40 -13.68 1.57 -7.54
CA PHE A 40 -12.59 2.25 -8.26
C PHE A 40 -12.75 2.19 -9.77
N GLU A 41 -13.33 1.12 -10.30
CA GLU A 41 -13.66 0.99 -11.73
C GLU A 41 -15.05 1.59 -12.07
N GLY A 42 -15.85 1.96 -11.06
CA GLY A 42 -17.20 2.48 -11.26
C GLY A 42 -18.21 1.44 -11.77
N ASP A 43 -17.84 0.16 -11.78
CA ASP A 43 -18.66 -0.95 -12.27
C ASP A 43 -19.11 -1.86 -11.11
N ARG A 44 -20.39 -1.77 -10.77
CA ARG A 44 -21.00 -2.57 -9.70
C ARG A 44 -21.09 -4.07 -10.01
N SER A 45 -20.86 -4.49 -11.25
CA SER A 45 -20.84 -5.91 -11.62
C SER A 45 -19.55 -6.62 -11.18
N LEU A 46 -18.48 -5.86 -10.91
CA LEU A 46 -17.20 -6.42 -10.48
C LEU A 46 -17.26 -6.92 -9.03
N ASN A 47 -16.80 -8.16 -8.81
CA ASN A 47 -16.76 -8.75 -7.48
C ASN A 47 -15.39 -8.59 -6.83
N GLY A 48 -15.34 -7.79 -5.77
CA GLY A 48 -14.14 -7.55 -4.98
C GLY A 48 -13.86 -8.55 -3.86
N SER A 49 -14.77 -9.48 -3.58
CA SER A 49 -14.67 -10.41 -2.45
C SER A 49 -13.49 -11.37 -2.55
N LEU A 50 -13.00 -11.77 -1.37
CA LEU A 50 -12.01 -12.84 -1.18
C LEU A 50 -12.59 -13.82 -0.15
N ILE A 51 -12.59 -15.10 -0.49
CA ILE A 51 -12.95 -16.18 0.44
C ILE A 51 -11.64 -16.73 1.01
N VAL A 52 -11.53 -16.79 2.33
CA VAL A 52 -10.40 -17.41 3.03
C VAL A 52 -10.93 -18.72 3.62
N GLY A 53 -10.36 -19.84 3.19
CA GLY A 53 -10.79 -21.16 3.63
C GLY A 53 -10.42 -21.45 5.08
N GLU A 54 -10.97 -22.55 5.60
CA GLU A 54 -10.58 -23.08 6.90
C GLU A 54 -9.10 -23.48 6.86
N ASN A 55 -8.28 -22.90 7.73
CA ASN A 55 -6.81 -23.00 7.80
C ASN A 55 -6.01 -22.20 6.77
N ASP A 56 -6.65 -21.44 5.86
CA ASP A 56 -5.92 -20.50 5.02
C ASP A 56 -5.50 -19.27 5.83
N SER A 57 -4.39 -18.65 5.44
CA SER A 57 -3.96 -17.37 5.99
C SER A 57 -3.73 -16.36 4.90
N LEU A 58 -4.20 -15.15 5.14
CA LEU A 58 -3.97 -14.00 4.29
C LEU A 58 -3.03 -13.05 5.02
N ARG A 59 -1.89 -12.75 4.40
CA ARG A 59 -0.87 -11.87 4.97
C ARG A 59 -0.68 -10.64 4.08
N PHE A 60 -0.85 -9.48 4.67
CA PHE A 60 -0.46 -8.21 4.07
C PHE A 60 0.77 -7.66 4.77
N LYS A 61 1.75 -7.26 3.98
CA LYS A 61 3.05 -6.73 4.41
C LYS A 61 3.13 -5.28 3.92
N TYR A 62 3.28 -4.34 4.85
CA TYR A 62 3.54 -2.94 4.53
C TYR A 62 4.77 -2.44 5.27
N ARG A 63 5.48 -1.46 4.70
CA ARG A 63 6.52 -0.69 5.41
C ARG A 63 6.12 0.78 5.43
N ILE A 64 6.21 1.40 6.59
CA ILE A 64 5.98 2.84 6.76
C ILE A 64 7.35 3.51 6.92
N LEU A 65 7.61 4.51 6.09
CA LEU A 65 8.76 5.40 6.20
C LEU A 65 8.27 6.77 6.66
N VAL A 66 8.78 7.24 7.79
CA VAL A 66 8.60 8.63 8.25
C VAL A 66 9.93 9.34 8.07
N HIS A 67 9.92 10.50 7.41
CA HIS A 67 11.14 11.26 7.14
C HIS A 67 10.98 12.75 7.41
N LEU A 68 12.10 13.38 7.73
CA LEU A 68 12.24 14.83 7.86
C LEU A 68 12.81 15.39 6.55
N GLY A 69 12.30 16.53 6.11
CA GLY A 69 12.74 17.17 4.87
C GLY A 69 12.21 16.50 3.61
N ALA A 70 12.54 17.08 2.46
CA ALA A 70 12.24 16.49 1.16
C ALA A 70 13.06 15.20 0.97
N ILE A 71 12.47 14.20 0.31
CA ILE A 71 13.12 12.93 0.00
C ILE A 71 13.30 12.80 -1.51
N ASN A 72 14.46 12.27 -1.92
CA ASN A 72 14.74 11.97 -3.32
C ASN A 72 13.91 10.74 -3.77
N PRO A 73 13.17 10.82 -4.90
CA PRO A 73 12.41 9.67 -5.42
C PRO A 73 13.24 8.42 -5.68
N ASN A 74 14.49 8.54 -6.16
CA ASN A 74 15.38 7.39 -6.37
C ASN A 74 15.72 6.71 -5.04
N PHE A 75 15.98 7.50 -4.00
CA PHE A 75 16.23 6.94 -2.67
C PHE A 75 14.98 6.25 -2.10
N LEU A 76 13.79 6.78 -2.36
CA LEU A 76 12.53 6.12 -1.98
C LEU A 76 12.39 4.77 -2.71
N ASN A 77 12.74 4.71 -4.00
CA ASN A 77 12.72 3.48 -4.79
C ASN A 77 13.76 2.46 -4.31
N ASP A 78 14.94 2.90 -3.88
CA ASP A 78 15.95 2.02 -3.29
C ASP A 78 15.43 1.40 -1.99
N LEU A 79 14.86 2.22 -1.09
CA LEU A 79 14.24 1.75 0.16
C LEU A 79 13.07 0.77 -0.10
N TYR A 80 12.31 0.99 -1.17
CA TYR A 80 11.24 0.09 -1.60
C TYR A 80 11.81 -1.23 -2.14
N THR A 81 12.84 -1.16 -2.98
CA THR A 81 13.50 -2.34 -3.56
C THR A 81 14.11 -3.21 -2.46
N ASP A 82 14.78 -2.59 -1.49
CA ASP A 82 15.33 -3.29 -0.34
C ASP A 82 14.24 -3.88 0.56
N TYR A 83 13.11 -3.18 0.71
CA TYR A 83 11.95 -3.75 1.40
C TYR A 83 11.45 -5.03 0.73
N CYS A 84 11.35 -5.03 -0.60
CA CYS A 84 10.82 -6.16 -1.36
C CYS A 84 11.72 -7.39 -1.28
N ARG A 85 13.05 -7.21 -1.11
CA ARG A 85 14.03 -8.30 -1.02
C ARG A 85 13.99 -9.08 0.31
N ILE A 86 13.58 -8.45 1.42
CA ILE A 86 13.66 -9.03 2.78
C ILE A 86 12.39 -9.86 3.09
N GLY A 87 11.96 -10.74 2.18
CA GLY A 87 10.66 -11.42 2.36
C GLY A 87 10.44 -12.71 1.58
N GLY A 88 11.51 -13.45 1.29
CA GLY A 88 11.46 -14.88 0.95
C GLY A 88 11.38 -15.75 2.19
#